data_AF-X0W679-F1
#
_entry.id   AF-X0W679-F1
#
_cell.length_a   1.000
_cell.length_b   1.000
_cell.length_c   1.000
_cell.angle_alpha   90.00
_cell.angle_beta   90.00
_cell.angle_gamma   90.00
#
_symmetry.space_group_name_H-M   'P 1'
#
loop_
_entity.id
_entity.type
_entity.pdbx_description
1 polymer ?
#
loop_
_entity_poly.entity_id
_entity_poly.type
_entity_poly.pdbx_seq_one_letter_code
_entity_poly.pdbx_strand_id
1 'polypeptide(L)'
;MKIRSGFVSNSSSSSFVLIGVEVTQELDDKLEKKYGTDWKNEGDLEDAVQVLWETGNGDLVGIVVITDSDGYLEDGNISLAEFNTMASEVSQVTELDVSEIKIFYGTHAS
;
A
#
# COMPACT_ATOMS: atom_id res chain seq x y z
N MET A 1 -10.25 -17.71 9.24
CA MET A 1 -10.49 -16.35 9.79
C MET A 1 -11.11 -15.53 8.66
N LYS A 2 -12.23 -14.84 8.87
CA LYS A 2 -12.87 -14.01 7.85
C LYS A 2 -12.75 -12.56 8.30
N ILE A 3 -11.97 -11.76 7.57
CA ILE A 3 -11.91 -10.32 7.78
C ILE A 3 -13.17 -9.74 7.12
N ARG A 4 -14.01 -9.06 7.90
CA ARG A 4 -15.15 -8.29 7.36
C ARG A 4 -14.76 -6.82 7.44
N SER A 5 -14.47 -6.22 6.30
CA SER A 5 -14.30 -4.77 6.20
C SER A 5 -15.60 -4.16 5.71
N GLY A 6 -16.12 -3.17 6.43
CA GLY A 6 -17.22 -2.33 5.98
C GLY A 6 -16.69 -0.91 5.81
N PHE A 7 -16.51 -0.47 4.56
CA PHE A 7 -16.14 0.90 4.25
C PHE A 7 -17.41 1.72 4.03
N VAL A 8 -17.45 2.92 4.60
CA VAL A 8 -18.48 3.93 4.32
C VAL A 8 -17.82 5.01 3.49
N SER A 9 -18.09 5.04 2.18
CA SER A 9 -17.58 6.05 1.25
C SER A 9 -18.55 7.25 1.18
N ASN A 10 -18.02 8.46 1.34
CA ASN A 10 -18.68 9.71 0.94
C ASN A 10 -18.08 10.15 -0.41
N SER A 11 -18.85 10.83 -1.25
CA SER A 11 -18.57 11.08 -2.69
C SER A 11 -17.34 11.92 -3.06
N SER A 12 -16.35 12.05 -2.17
CA SER A 12 -15.09 12.78 -2.36
C SER A 12 -13.89 12.00 -1.81
N SER A 13 -14.05 10.71 -1.50
CA SER A 13 -13.02 9.88 -0.90
C SER A 13 -12.93 8.51 -1.56
N SER A 14 -11.75 8.13 -2.02
CA SER A 14 -11.45 6.79 -2.55
C SER A 14 -11.03 5.89 -1.39
N SER A 15 -11.67 4.72 -1.26
CA SER A 15 -11.23 3.72 -0.28
C SER A 15 -10.06 2.90 -0.83
N PHE A 16 -9.11 2.52 0.02
CA PHE A 16 -7.97 1.71 -0.38
C PHE A 16 -7.72 0.52 0.55
N VAL A 17 -7.13 -0.52 -0.02
CA VAL A 17 -6.45 -1.60 0.70
C VAL A 17 -5.04 -1.73 0.11
N LEU A 18 -4.03 -1.68 0.97
CA LEU A 18 -2.62 -1.69 0.62
C LEU A 18 -1.92 -2.80 1.39
N ILE A 19 -1.07 -3.57 0.72
CA ILE A 19 -0.13 -4.49 1.37
C ILE A 19 1.22 -3.80 1.30
N GLY A 20 1.79 -3.42 2.44
CA GLY A 20 2.93 -2.51 2.44
C GLY A 20 3.62 -2.35 3.77
N VAL A 21 4.40 -1.28 3.88
CA VAL A 21 5.11 -0.84 5.07
C VAL A 21 4.91 0.66 5.29
N GLU A 22 5.06 1.08 6.54
CA GLU A 22 5.14 2.50 6.89
C GLU A 22 6.56 2.99 6.64
N VAL A 23 6.69 4.17 6.02
CA VAL A 23 7.99 4.78 5.74
C VAL A 23 8.57 5.34 7.03
N THR A 24 9.55 4.63 7.58
CA THR A 24 10.39 5.13 8.67
C THR A 24 11.51 6.01 8.11
N GLN A 25 12.16 6.83 8.94
CA GLN A 25 13.32 7.62 8.52
C GLN A 25 14.44 6.74 7.91
N GLU A 26 14.65 5.55 8.46
CA GLU A 26 15.64 4.61 7.94
C GLU A 26 15.26 4.10 6.55
N LEU A 27 13.98 3.82 6.32
CA LEU A 27 13.49 3.41 5.00
C LEU A 27 13.54 4.59 4.01
N ASP A 28 13.21 5.80 4.44
CA ASP A 28 13.29 7.04 3.63
C ASP A 28 14.72 7.26 3.11
N ASP A 29 15.70 7.26 4.02
CA ASP A 29 17.12 7.43 3.68
C ASP A 29 17.61 6.33 2.72
N LYS A 30 17.12 5.10 2.91
CA LYS A 30 17.48 3.94 2.09
C LYS A 30 16.89 4.04 0.69
N LEU A 31 15.60 4.34 0.56
CA LEU A 31 14.93 4.52 -0.71
C LEU A 31 15.53 5.71 -1.47
N GLU A 32 15.85 6.81 -0.77
CA GLU A 32 16.49 7.98 -1.37
C GLU A 32 17.89 7.65 -1.90
N LYS A 33 18.64 6.81 -1.19
CA LYS A 33 19.94 6.34 -1.67
C LYS A 33 19.84 5.42 -2.89
N LYS A 34 18.79 4.60 -2.99
CA LYS A 34 18.61 3.61 -4.06
C LYS A 34 18.00 4.22 -5.33
N TYR A 35 17.02 5.10 -5.17
CA TYR A 35 16.19 5.64 -6.25
C TYR A 35 16.30 7.16 -6.41
N GLY A 36 17.10 7.85 -5.59
CA GLY A 36 17.16 9.32 -5.58
C GLY A 36 15.92 9.94 -4.94
N THR A 37 15.63 11.21 -5.20
CA THR A 37 14.37 11.84 -4.72
C THR A 37 13.14 11.40 -5.52
N ASP A 38 13.34 10.67 -6.63
CA ASP A 38 12.28 10.36 -7.58
C ASP A 38 11.25 9.36 -7.03
N TRP A 39 11.63 8.51 -6.07
CA TRP A 39 10.68 7.61 -5.40
C TRP A 39 9.62 8.37 -4.60
N LYS A 40 9.85 9.66 -4.31
CA LYS A 40 8.89 10.49 -3.57
C LYS A 40 7.72 10.97 -4.41
N ASN A 41 7.73 10.71 -5.72
CA ASN A 41 6.60 11.00 -6.58
C ASN A 41 5.54 9.90 -6.46
N GLU A 42 4.26 10.30 -6.37
CA GLU A 42 3.13 9.37 -6.43
C GLU A 42 3.17 8.61 -7.76
N GLY A 43 3.24 7.27 -7.70
CA GLY A 43 3.39 6.42 -8.87
C GLY A 43 4.08 5.09 -8.57
N ASP A 44 4.41 4.37 -9.65
CA ASP A 44 5.08 3.07 -9.59
C ASP A 44 6.57 3.25 -9.24
N LEU A 45 6.96 2.71 -8.09
CA LEU A 45 8.32 2.70 -7.55
C LEU A 45 9.16 1.64 -8.28
N GLU A 46 8.65 0.41 -8.31
CA GLU A 46 9.09 -0.72 -9.14
C GLU A 46 7.90 -1.66 -9.36
N ASP A 47 7.69 -2.10 -10.61
CA ASP A 47 6.62 -3.01 -11.02
C ASP A 47 5.23 -2.62 -10.48
N ALA A 48 4.72 -3.33 -9.48
CA ALA A 48 3.42 -3.12 -8.85
C ALA A 48 3.50 -2.38 -7.50
N VAL A 49 4.70 -2.10 -6.99
CA VAL A 49 4.92 -1.40 -5.72
C VAL A 49 4.82 0.10 -5.97
N GLN A 50 3.89 0.73 -5.25
CA GLN A 50 3.56 2.14 -5.35
C GLN A 50 3.82 2.87 -4.04
N VAL A 51 3.97 4.18 -4.12
CA VAL A 51 3.99 5.05 -2.95
C VAL A 51 2.63 5.72 -2.79
N LEU A 52 2.04 5.53 -1.62
CA LEU A 52 0.82 6.19 -1.18
C LEU A 52 1.18 7.24 -0.14
N TRP A 53 1.09 8.51 -0.57
CA TRP A 53 1.23 9.67 0.29
C TRP A 53 -0.11 9.98 0.96
N GLU A 54 -0.08 10.67 2.11
CA GLU A 54 -1.28 11.18 2.79
C GLU A 54 -2.26 10.15 3.38
N THR A 55 -1.75 9.11 4.03
CA THR A 55 -2.55 8.54 5.12
C THR A 55 -2.33 9.41 6.37
N GLY A 56 -3.36 9.59 7.20
CA GLY A 56 -3.20 10.28 8.50
C GLY A 56 -2.16 9.67 9.44
N ASN A 57 -1.49 8.59 9.02
CA ASN A 57 -0.47 7.82 9.71
C ASN A 57 0.94 7.94 9.08
N GLY A 58 1.15 8.79 8.08
CA GLY A 58 2.44 8.93 7.37
C GLY A 58 2.45 8.27 6.00
N ASP A 59 3.62 8.28 5.36
CA ASP A 59 3.81 7.77 4.00
C ASP A 59 3.88 6.25 4.00
N LEU A 60 3.22 5.63 3.02
CA LEU A 60 3.17 4.18 2.88
C LEU A 60 3.77 3.76 1.55
N VAL A 61 4.51 2.65 1.57
CA VAL A 61 5.04 2.01 0.36
C VAL A 61 4.49 0.60 0.27
N GLY A 62 3.89 0.24 -0.86
CA GLY A 62 3.32 -1.09 -1.01
C GLY A 62 2.53 -1.30 -2.29
N ILE A 63 1.88 -2.45 -2.40
CA ILE A 63 1.03 -2.80 -3.54
C ILE A 63 -0.42 -2.47 -3.20
N VAL A 64 -1.01 -1.57 -3.99
CA VAL A 64 -2.43 -1.21 -3.84
C VAL A 64 -3.25 -2.34 -4.43
N VAL A 65 -4.01 -3.03 -3.59
CA VAL A 65 -4.85 -4.14 -4.04
C VAL A 65 -6.19 -3.62 -4.57
N ILE A 66 -6.67 -2.51 -4.01
CA ILE A 66 -8.00 -1.98 -4.31
C ILE A 66 -7.92 -0.45 -4.33
N THR A 67 -8.30 0.11 -5.47
CA THR A 67 -8.70 1.52 -5.60
C THR A 67 -10.09 1.51 -6.19
N ASP A 68 -11.07 2.07 -5.48
CA ASP A 68 -12.38 2.28 -6.07
C ASP A 68 -12.85 3.71 -5.78
N SER A 69 -13.16 4.44 -6.86
CA SER A 69 -13.79 5.76 -6.81
C SER A 69 -15.28 5.67 -6.52
N ASP A 70 -15.90 4.51 -6.80
CA ASP A 70 -17.36 4.38 -6.87
C ASP A 70 -17.97 3.53 -5.74
N GLY A 71 -17.17 3.22 -4.73
CA GLY A 71 -17.65 2.92 -3.38
C GLY A 71 -18.09 1.49 -3.13
N TYR A 72 -17.76 0.53 -3.99
CA TYR A 72 -18.00 -0.88 -3.70
C TYR A 72 -16.82 -1.74 -4.11
N LEU A 73 -16.18 -2.35 -3.10
CA LEU A 73 -15.34 -3.54 -3.29
C LEU A 73 -16.14 -4.53 -4.14
N GLU A 74 -15.84 -4.65 -5.44
CA GLU A 74 -16.31 -5.79 -6.22
C GLU A 74 -15.88 -7.04 -5.45
N ASP A 75 -16.82 -7.96 -5.25
CA ASP A 75 -16.72 -9.11 -4.37
C ASP A 75 -15.50 -9.97 -4.77
N GLY A 76 -14.35 -9.62 -4.23
CA GLY A 76 -13.04 -10.10 -4.63
C GLY A 76 -12.29 -10.62 -3.42
N ASN A 77 -11.77 -11.83 -3.51
CA ASN A 77 -10.96 -12.44 -2.47
C ASN A 77 -9.51 -12.52 -2.94
N ILE A 78 -8.57 -12.09 -2.09
CA ILE A 78 -7.15 -12.39 -2.26
C ILE A 78 -6.88 -13.71 -1.53
N SER A 79 -6.27 -14.68 -2.21
CA SER A 79 -5.77 -15.89 -1.56
C SER A 79 -4.54 -15.58 -0.71
N LEU A 80 -4.25 -16.44 0.29
CA LEU A 80 -3.00 -16.31 1.05
C LEU A 80 -1.75 -16.45 0.18
N ALA A 81 -1.84 -17.19 -0.93
CA ALA A 81 -0.74 -17.33 -1.87
C ALA A 81 -0.46 -16.00 -2.60
N GLU A 82 -1.51 -15.34 -3.11
CA GLU A 82 -1.39 -14.01 -3.74
C GLU A 82 -0.89 -12.98 -2.73
N PHE A 83 -1.40 -12.99 -1.49
CA PHE A 83 -0.88 -12.13 -0.43
C PHE A 83 0.61 -12.34 -0.19
N ASN A 84 1.08 -13.58 -0.10
CA ASN A 84 2.48 -13.88 0.12
C ASN A 84 3.36 -13.44 -1.05
N THR A 85 2.87 -13.55 -2.29
CA THR A 85 3.56 -13.02 -3.47
C THR A 85 3.71 -11.51 -3.37
N MET A 86 2.61 -10.79 -3.09
CA MET A 86 2.62 -9.33 -2.93
C MET A 86 3.56 -8.89 -1.79
N ALA A 87 3.52 -9.59 -0.65
CA ALA A 87 4.42 -9.31 0.46
C ALA A 87 5.90 -9.59 0.09
N SER A 88 6.17 -10.65 -0.68
CA SER A 88 7.52 -10.91 -1.17
C SER A 88 8.02 -9.82 -2.11
N GLU A 89 7.17 -9.26 -2.96
CA GLU A 89 7.52 -8.16 -3.87
C GLU A 89 7.85 -6.88 -3.08
N VAL A 90 7.00 -6.49 -2.13
CA VAL A 90 7.28 -5.35 -1.24
C VAL A 90 8.56 -5.57 -0.43
N SER A 91 8.78 -6.78 0.07
CA SER A 91 10.00 -7.15 0.80
C SER A 91 11.23 -7.00 -0.08
N GLN A 92 11.19 -7.34 -1.37
CA GLN A 92 12.34 -7.18 -2.28
C GLN A 92 12.66 -5.70 -2.56
N VAL A 93 11.64 -4.86 -2.75
CA VAL A 93 11.83 -3.43 -3.04
C VAL A 93 12.36 -2.70 -1.81
N THR A 94 11.74 -2.94 -0.65
CA THR A 94 12.08 -2.27 0.62
C THR A 94 13.28 -2.91 1.34
N GLU A 95 13.61 -4.15 0.97
CA GLU A 95 14.55 -5.04 1.65
C GLU A 95 14.29 -5.13 3.17
N LEU A 96 13.00 -5.12 3.52
CA LEU A 96 12.49 -5.41 4.87
C LEU A 96 12.02 -6.86 4.95
N ASP A 97 12.03 -7.41 6.16
CA ASP A 97 11.50 -8.75 6.40
C ASP A 97 9.99 -8.78 6.17
N VAL A 98 9.47 -9.90 5.65
CA VAL A 98 8.03 -10.08 5.39
C VAL A 98 7.20 -9.90 6.67
N SER A 99 7.76 -10.14 7.85
CA SER A 99 7.08 -9.89 9.14
C SER A 99 6.81 -8.41 9.43
N GLU A 100 7.50 -7.48 8.78
CA GLU A 100 7.26 -6.04 8.90
C GLU A 100 6.13 -5.56 7.97
N ILE A 101 5.74 -6.38 7.00
CA ILE A 101 4.71 -6.06 6.01
C ILE A 101 3.32 -6.25 6.61
N LYS A 102 2.49 -5.23 6.42
CA LYS A 102 1.15 -5.13 7.01
C LYS A 102 0.11 -4.85 5.93
N ILE A 103 -1.13 -5.13 6.29
CA ILE A 103 -2.29 -4.71 5.50
C ILE A 103 -2.75 -3.36 6.06
N PHE A 104 -2.67 -2.34 5.22
CA PHE A 104 -3.23 -1.02 5.48
C PHE A 104 -4.56 -0.88 4.76
N TYR A 105 -5.47 -0.13 5.36
CA TYR A 105 -6.75 0.19 4.77
C TYR A 105 -7.18 1.58 5.22
N GLY A 106 -7.89 2.30 4.36
CA GLY A 106 -8.32 3.65 4.68
C GLY A 106 -9.11 4.31 3.57
N THR A 107 -9.26 5.62 3.70
CA THR A 107 -9.90 6.48 2.71
C THR A 107 -8.95 7.64 2.39
N HIS A 108 -8.67 7.86 1.12
CA HIS A 108 -7.93 9.00 0.60
C HIS A 108 -8.93 10.04 0.09
N ALA A 109 -8.80 11.31 0.49
CA ALA A 109 -9.61 12.39 -0.08
C ALA A 109 -9.06 12.73 -1.47
N SER A 110 -9.91 12.71 -2.50
CA SER A 110 -9.49 13.06 -3.87
C SER A 110 -9.34 14.56 -4.11
#